data_AF-A0A0G0Z252-F1
#
_entry.id   AF-A0A0G0Z252-F1
#
_cell.length_a   1.000
_cell.length_b   1.000
_cell.length_c   1.000
_cell.angle_alpha   90.00
_cell.angle_beta   90.00
_cell.angle_gamma   90.00
#
_symmetry.space_group_name_H-M   'P 1'
#
loop_
_entity.id
_entity.type
_entity.pdbx_description
1 polymer ?
#
loop_
_entity_poly.entity_id
_entity_poly.type
_entity_poly.pdbx_seq_one_letter_code
_entity_poly.pdbx_strand_id
1 'polypeptide(L)'
;MGVHFIILVYYHSMPIAPELKKLPEIIGKFNRAGMTSELINALIKEETNRDLVEDARRLMVEFGGDKLVNIQGLENIPKKTGCLVVFNHPNMDVLLPALLSLMVKVHDNGGHTPTILMGGEIPLLAKFNDTYPLPGSIKLINKFHRLYPENIISVPISTKRKDYHSGRFLAIRKTMIALKNGNMVVVSPEGHVEKDNVISPIDTLHSGSGGLSIMASNLGIPVVPVGIWEMHKGEQANVNIGKPFFVKTKDKEEAVCELMYRVSQVMPEKFRGQFEWE
;
A
#
# COMPACT_ATOMS: atom_id res chain seq x y z
N MET A 1 33.00 -29.72 2.68
CA MET A 1 31.83 -30.22 1.94
C MET A 1 30.60 -29.53 2.51
N GLY A 2 30.04 -28.57 1.77
CA GLY A 2 28.94 -27.73 2.22
C GLY A 2 27.60 -28.44 2.08
N VAL A 3 26.82 -28.46 3.17
CA VAL A 3 25.48 -29.05 3.21
C VAL A 3 24.52 -28.06 2.53
N HIS A 4 24.04 -28.42 1.34
CA HIS A 4 22.93 -27.73 0.68
C HIS A 4 21.63 -28.02 1.44
N PHE A 5 21.07 -26.99 2.09
CA PHE A 5 19.69 -27.03 2.56
C PHE A 5 18.75 -26.82 1.36
N ILE A 6 18.32 -27.93 0.77
CA ILE A 6 17.17 -27.96 -0.14
C ILE A 6 15.94 -28.18 0.75
N ILE A 7 15.18 -27.11 0.99
CA ILE A 7 13.87 -27.20 1.66
C ILE A 7 12.84 -27.58 0.58
N LEU A 8 12.62 -28.88 0.41
CA LEU A 8 11.48 -29.46 -0.31
C LEU A 8 10.29 -29.51 0.64
N VAL A 9 9.48 -28.45 0.66
CA VAL A 9 8.18 -28.45 1.37
C VAL A 9 7.13 -29.02 0.43
N TYR A 10 6.57 -30.16 0.85
CA TYR A 10 5.47 -30.85 0.19
C TYR A 10 4.24 -29.93 0.05
N TYR A 11 3.87 -29.62 -1.20
CA TYR A 11 2.63 -28.96 -1.57
C TYR A 11 1.46 -29.94 -1.45
N HIS A 12 0.70 -29.86 -0.35
CA HIS A 12 -0.69 -30.29 -0.32
C HIS A 12 -1.55 -29.14 0.24
N SER A 13 -2.33 -28.54 -0.67
CA SER A 13 -3.59 -27.83 -0.42
C SER A 13 -3.67 -26.94 0.83
N MET A 14 -2.79 -25.95 0.94
CA MET A 14 -3.02 -24.75 1.76
C MET A 14 -3.31 -23.54 0.86
N PRO A 15 -4.32 -22.71 1.15
CA PRO A 15 -4.55 -21.46 0.43
C PRO A 15 -3.44 -20.46 0.80
N ILE A 16 -2.32 -20.56 0.08
CA ILE A 16 -1.24 -19.59 0.12
C ILE A 16 -1.82 -18.22 -0.27
N ALA A 17 -1.45 -17.17 0.46
CA ALA A 17 -1.80 -15.78 0.17
C ALA A 17 -1.58 -15.47 -1.34
N PRO A 18 -2.57 -14.93 -2.08
CA PRO A 18 -2.48 -14.68 -3.52
C PRO A 18 -1.18 -13.98 -3.98
N GLU A 19 -0.61 -13.14 -3.11
CA GLU A 19 0.62 -12.36 -3.30
C GLU A 19 1.85 -13.26 -3.51
N LEU A 20 1.91 -14.42 -2.84
CA LEU A 20 2.99 -15.40 -3.02
C LEU A 20 2.93 -16.09 -4.37
N LYS A 21 1.75 -16.16 -5.00
CA LYS A 21 1.60 -16.68 -6.37
C LYS A 21 2.03 -15.66 -7.43
N LYS A 22 1.90 -14.36 -7.14
CA LYS A 22 2.28 -13.26 -8.05
C LYS A 22 3.73 -12.79 -7.89
N LEU A 23 4.39 -13.18 -6.80
CA LEU A 23 5.81 -12.87 -6.54
C LEU A 23 6.74 -13.15 -7.73
N PRO A 24 6.64 -14.29 -8.46
CA PRO A 24 7.47 -14.55 -9.64
C PRO A 24 7.24 -13.54 -10.78
N GLU A 25 6.00 -13.09 -10.98
CA GLU A 25 5.65 -12.12 -12.02
C GLU A 25 6.14 -10.71 -11.66
N ILE A 26 5.98 -10.32 -10.39
CA ILE A 26 6.54 -9.08 -9.84
C ILE A 26 8.06 -9.10 -9.99
N ILE A 27 8.74 -10.17 -9.56
CA ILE A 27 10.19 -10.36 -9.73
C ILE A 27 10.60 -10.32 -11.21
N GLY A 28 9.80 -10.90 -12.10
CA GLY A 28 10.01 -10.83 -13.55
C GLY A 28 9.94 -9.40 -14.10
N LYS A 29 9.05 -8.57 -13.58
CA LYS A 29 8.94 -7.15 -13.93
C LYS A 29 10.15 -6.33 -13.44
N PHE A 30 10.57 -6.51 -12.18
CA PHE A 30 11.81 -5.91 -11.67
C PHE A 30 13.06 -6.39 -12.43
N ASN A 31 13.05 -7.62 -12.97
CA ASN A 31 14.20 -8.22 -13.67
C ASN A 31 14.45 -7.50 -15.00
N ARG A 32 13.36 -7.15 -15.70
CA ARG A 32 13.42 -6.39 -16.96
C ARG A 32 13.97 -4.98 -16.74
N ALA A 33 13.68 -4.37 -15.59
CA ALA A 33 14.17 -3.05 -15.23
C ALA A 33 15.66 -3.01 -14.80
N GLY A 34 16.37 -4.14 -14.85
CA GLY A 34 17.73 -4.27 -14.30
C GLY A 34 17.82 -4.10 -12.78
N MET A 35 16.68 -3.89 -12.12
CA MET A 35 16.60 -3.55 -10.70
C MET A 35 16.41 -4.77 -9.81
N THR A 36 15.95 -5.92 -10.31
CA THR A 36 15.87 -7.13 -9.45
C THR A 36 17.23 -7.52 -8.93
N SER A 37 18.26 -7.55 -9.79
CA SER A 37 19.60 -7.91 -9.34
C SER A 37 20.14 -6.87 -8.36
N GLU A 38 19.89 -5.58 -8.60
CA GLU A 38 20.28 -4.49 -7.71
C GLU A 38 19.56 -4.56 -6.35
N LEU A 39 18.23 -4.72 -6.33
CA LEU A 39 17.43 -4.83 -5.11
C LEU A 39 17.70 -6.13 -4.36
N ILE A 40 17.85 -7.26 -5.05
CA ILE A 40 18.28 -8.52 -4.44
C ILE A 40 19.67 -8.34 -3.82
N ASN A 41 20.61 -7.75 -4.54
CA ASN A 41 21.95 -7.47 -4.01
C ASN A 41 21.89 -6.54 -2.80
N ALA A 42 21.06 -5.50 -2.84
CA ALA A 42 20.84 -4.58 -1.73
C ALA A 42 20.26 -5.31 -0.50
N LEU A 43 19.29 -6.21 -0.70
CA LEU A 43 18.73 -7.06 0.37
C LEU A 43 19.74 -8.06 0.94
N ILE A 44 20.61 -8.63 0.09
CA ILE A 44 21.68 -9.55 0.49
C ILE A 44 22.75 -8.80 1.29
N LYS A 45 23.16 -7.62 0.84
CA LYS A 45 24.16 -6.75 1.47
C LYS A 45 23.62 -5.98 2.68
N GLU A 46 22.31 -6.04 2.93
CA GLU A 46 21.65 -5.27 3.99
C GLU A 46 21.86 -3.76 3.84
N GLU A 47 21.81 -3.27 2.60
CA GLU A 47 21.81 -1.83 2.29
C GLU A 47 20.64 -1.13 2.99
N THR A 48 20.79 0.17 3.25
CA THR A 48 19.79 1.00 3.90
C THR A 48 19.79 2.39 3.28
N ASN A 49 18.70 3.16 3.51
CA ASN A 49 18.57 4.57 3.09
C ASN A 49 18.58 4.80 1.56
N ARG A 50 18.00 3.86 0.80
CA ARG A 50 17.63 4.11 -0.59
C ARG A 50 16.45 5.08 -0.65
N ASP A 51 16.37 5.80 -1.77
CA ASP A 51 15.26 6.70 -2.07
C ASP A 51 14.19 5.95 -2.88
N LEU A 52 13.01 5.76 -2.30
CA LEU A 52 11.92 5.05 -2.97
C LEU A 52 11.40 5.82 -4.19
N VAL A 53 11.44 7.16 -4.18
CA VAL A 53 10.96 7.99 -5.29
C VAL A 53 11.87 7.83 -6.50
N GLU A 54 13.18 7.81 -6.28
CA GLU A 54 14.15 7.60 -7.35
C GLU A 54 14.05 6.18 -7.94
N ASP A 55 13.94 5.16 -7.09
CA ASP A 55 13.72 3.79 -7.55
C ASP A 55 12.36 3.64 -8.28
N ALA A 56 11.32 4.34 -7.82
CA ALA A 56 10.02 4.38 -8.50
C ALA A 56 10.11 5.03 -9.89
N ARG A 57 10.86 6.13 -10.01
CA ARG A 57 11.09 6.83 -11.29
C ARG A 57 11.80 5.91 -12.30
N ARG A 58 12.83 5.19 -11.85
CA ARG A 58 13.55 4.20 -12.67
C ARG A 58 12.62 3.07 -13.14
N LEU A 59 11.82 2.50 -12.23
CA LEU A 59 10.83 1.47 -12.57
C LEU A 59 9.81 1.97 -13.58
N MET A 60 9.29 3.20 -13.41
CA MET A 60 8.31 3.76 -14.31
C MET A 60 8.80 3.86 -15.75
N VAL A 61 10.05 4.27 -15.99
CA VAL A 61 10.63 4.34 -17.34
C VAL A 61 10.57 2.97 -18.03
N GLU A 62 10.94 1.91 -17.31
CA GLU A 62 10.98 0.53 -17.80
C GLU A 62 9.59 -0.08 -18.00
N PHE A 63 8.63 0.36 -17.19
CA PHE A 63 7.22 -0.02 -17.37
C PHE A 63 6.57 0.64 -18.60
N GLY A 64 7.22 1.59 -19.28
CA GLY A 64 6.64 2.31 -20.43
C GLY A 64 6.28 3.76 -20.12
N GLY A 65 6.78 4.30 -19.00
CA GLY A 65 6.64 5.68 -18.58
C GLY A 65 5.21 6.07 -18.23
N ASP A 66 4.86 7.33 -18.50
CA ASP A 66 3.53 7.90 -18.26
C ASP A 66 2.41 7.21 -19.07
N LYS A 67 2.74 6.36 -20.03
CA LYS A 67 1.75 5.66 -20.87
C LYS A 67 1.01 4.55 -20.12
N LEU A 68 1.52 4.09 -18.96
CA LEU A 68 0.86 3.05 -18.17
C LEU A 68 -0.12 3.56 -17.13
N VAL A 69 -0.02 4.83 -16.73
CA VAL A 69 -0.85 5.36 -15.66
C VAL A 69 -1.42 6.72 -16.03
N ASN A 70 -2.73 6.81 -16.12
CA ASN A 70 -3.46 8.06 -16.26
C ASN A 70 -3.77 8.58 -14.85
N ILE A 71 -3.17 9.71 -14.45
CA ILE A 71 -3.43 10.33 -13.15
C ILE A 71 -4.20 11.63 -13.34
N GLN A 72 -5.32 11.77 -12.64
CA GLN A 72 -6.14 12.99 -12.60
C GLN A 72 -6.33 13.47 -11.16
N GLY A 73 -6.56 14.77 -10.98
CA GLY A 73 -6.82 15.37 -9.67
C GLY A 73 -5.56 15.67 -8.84
N LEU A 74 -4.37 15.74 -9.45
CA LEU A 74 -3.13 16.08 -8.71
C LEU A 74 -3.21 17.44 -7.99
N GLU A 75 -4.01 18.36 -8.51
CA GLU A 75 -4.32 19.66 -7.89
C GLU A 75 -5.06 19.53 -6.55
N ASN A 76 -5.67 18.37 -6.26
CA ASN A 76 -6.32 18.10 -4.98
C ASN A 76 -5.33 17.73 -3.87
N ILE A 77 -4.06 17.46 -4.19
CA ILE A 77 -3.04 17.16 -3.18
C ILE A 77 -2.64 18.45 -2.42
N PRO A 78 -2.80 18.51 -1.09
CA PRO A 78 -2.53 19.72 -0.32
C PRO A 78 -1.05 20.13 -0.33
N LYS A 79 -0.68 21.24 -0.97
CA LYS A 79 0.73 21.65 -1.12
C LYS A 79 1.47 22.11 0.14
N LYS A 80 0.74 22.52 1.19
CA LYS A 80 1.31 23.17 2.40
C LYS A 80 1.23 22.33 3.66
N THR A 81 0.51 21.22 3.62
CA THR A 81 0.25 20.35 4.77
C THR A 81 0.45 18.91 4.35
N GLY A 82 0.77 18.03 5.30
CA GLY A 82 0.71 16.60 5.00
C GLY A 82 -0.71 16.17 4.69
N CYS A 83 -0.86 14.98 4.14
CA CYS A 83 -2.17 14.39 3.88
C CYS A 83 -2.15 12.88 4.03
N LEU A 84 -3.26 12.35 4.54
CA LEU A 84 -3.49 10.91 4.58
C LEU A 84 -4.20 10.49 3.29
N VAL A 85 -3.48 9.85 2.38
CA VAL A 85 -4.06 9.27 1.17
C VAL A 85 -4.65 7.90 1.49
N VAL A 86 -5.91 7.74 1.15
CA VAL A 86 -6.65 6.48 1.28
C VAL A 86 -7.03 5.98 -0.10
N PHE A 87 -6.81 4.71 -0.39
CA PHE A 87 -7.04 4.13 -1.71
C PHE A 87 -7.61 2.72 -1.65
N ASN A 88 -8.30 2.28 -2.70
CA ASN A 88 -8.70 0.88 -2.88
C ASN A 88 -7.49 0.05 -3.34
N HIS A 89 -7.49 -1.25 -3.07
CA HIS A 89 -6.38 -2.16 -3.36
C HIS A 89 -6.73 -3.09 -4.52
N PRO A 90 -6.65 -2.62 -5.79
CA PRO A 90 -6.88 -3.49 -6.94
C PRO A 90 -5.78 -4.55 -7.03
N ASN A 91 -5.84 -5.37 -8.08
CA ASN A 91 -4.81 -6.36 -8.33
C ASN A 91 -3.41 -5.70 -8.44
N MET A 92 -2.36 -6.48 -8.12
CA MET A 92 -0.98 -5.97 -8.07
C MET A 92 -0.47 -5.41 -9.40
N ASP A 93 -0.98 -5.88 -10.54
CA ASP A 93 -0.55 -5.42 -11.87
C ASP A 93 -1.02 -4.00 -12.17
N VAL A 94 -2.16 -3.62 -11.60
CA VAL A 94 -2.70 -2.25 -11.66
C VAL A 94 -2.15 -1.41 -10.50
N LEU A 95 -2.12 -1.96 -9.29
CA LEU A 95 -1.73 -1.22 -8.09
C LEU A 95 -0.28 -0.74 -8.14
N LEU A 96 0.66 -1.63 -8.48
CA LEU A 96 2.09 -1.28 -8.42
C LEU A 96 2.44 -0.08 -9.33
N PRO A 97 2.14 -0.09 -10.64
CA PRO A 97 2.45 1.06 -11.48
C PRO A 97 1.68 2.32 -11.04
N ALA A 98 0.41 2.18 -10.65
CA ALA A 98 -0.41 3.30 -10.18
C ALA A 98 0.19 3.98 -8.94
N LEU A 99 0.61 3.18 -7.95
CA LEU A 99 1.15 3.66 -6.68
C LEU A 99 2.54 4.29 -6.88
N LEU A 100 3.42 3.67 -7.69
CA LEU A 100 4.72 4.27 -8.03
C LEU A 100 4.55 5.62 -8.75
N SER A 101 3.63 5.68 -9.72
CA SER A 101 3.34 6.92 -10.45
C SER A 101 2.75 8.00 -9.55
N LEU A 102 1.84 7.63 -8.65
CA LEU A 102 1.30 8.55 -7.65
C LEU A 102 2.42 9.12 -6.76
N MET A 103 3.31 8.27 -6.26
CA MET A 103 4.43 8.70 -5.39
C MET A 103 5.36 9.69 -6.10
N VAL A 104 5.76 9.39 -7.34
CA VAL A 104 6.63 10.26 -8.14
C VAL A 104 5.94 11.60 -8.45
N LYS A 105 4.70 11.58 -8.95
CA LYS A 105 4.00 12.82 -9.33
C LYS A 105 3.66 13.71 -8.14
N VAL A 106 3.34 13.11 -6.99
CA VAL A 106 3.09 13.86 -5.74
C VAL A 106 4.38 14.52 -5.23
N HIS A 107 5.49 13.78 -5.26
CA HIS A 107 6.80 14.32 -4.92
C HIS A 107 7.18 15.49 -5.84
N ASP A 108 7.05 15.31 -7.15
CA ASP A 108 7.50 16.30 -8.14
C ASP A 108 6.60 17.56 -8.18
N ASN A 109 5.31 17.45 -7.84
CA ASN A 109 4.37 18.58 -7.87
C ASN A 109 4.28 19.35 -6.53
N GLY A 110 4.53 18.68 -5.40
CA GLY A 110 4.30 19.24 -4.07
C GLY A 110 5.50 19.18 -3.12
N GLY A 111 6.58 18.50 -3.49
CA GLY A 111 7.73 18.26 -2.61
C GLY A 111 7.43 17.33 -1.44
N HIS A 112 6.28 16.65 -1.45
CA HIS A 112 5.91 15.70 -0.40
C HIS A 112 6.81 14.47 -0.49
N THR A 113 7.33 14.02 0.66
CA THR A 113 7.92 12.68 0.74
C THR A 113 6.78 11.67 0.85
N PRO A 114 6.61 10.74 -0.11
CA PRO A 114 5.62 9.68 0.00
C PRO A 114 6.08 8.63 1.01
N THR A 115 5.17 8.28 1.93
CA THR A 115 5.37 7.22 2.91
C THR A 115 4.23 6.22 2.86
N ILE A 116 4.54 4.92 2.79
CA ILE A 116 3.56 3.84 2.72
C ILE A 116 3.42 3.18 4.10
N LEU A 117 2.19 2.95 4.54
CA LEU A 117 1.93 2.00 5.64
C LEU A 117 1.86 0.60 5.07
N MET A 118 2.86 -0.22 5.39
CA MET A 118 2.99 -1.57 4.84
C MET A 118 3.02 -2.61 5.95
N GLY A 119 2.36 -3.74 5.72
CA GLY A 119 2.39 -4.90 6.63
C GLY A 119 3.81 -5.38 6.86
N GLY A 120 4.17 -5.68 8.11
CA GLY A 120 5.52 -6.12 8.51
C GLY A 120 5.80 -7.61 8.30
N GLU A 121 4.91 -8.33 7.64
CA GLU A 121 4.97 -9.77 7.43
C GLU A 121 4.03 -10.21 6.30
N ILE A 122 4.31 -11.38 5.72
CA ILE A 122 3.39 -12.06 4.81
C ILE A 122 2.54 -13.04 5.65
N PRO A 123 1.20 -12.93 5.63
CA PRO A 123 0.32 -13.83 6.37
C PRO A 123 0.23 -15.21 5.69
N LEU A 124 0.21 -16.29 6.49
CA LEU A 124 0.08 -17.68 6.00
C LEU A 124 -1.34 -18.07 5.55
N LEU A 125 -2.37 -17.33 5.97
CA LEU A 125 -3.78 -17.63 5.72
C LEU A 125 -4.51 -16.35 5.30
N ALA A 126 -5.37 -16.46 4.28
CA ALA A 126 -6.18 -15.36 3.76
C ALA A 126 -7.26 -14.86 4.73
N LYS A 127 -7.60 -15.62 5.80
CA LYS A 127 -8.51 -15.13 6.84
C LYS A 127 -7.78 -14.15 7.75
N PHE A 128 -8.10 -12.88 7.56
CA PHE A 128 -7.43 -11.71 8.15
C PHE A 128 -7.31 -11.75 9.68
N ASN A 129 -8.28 -12.35 10.39
CA ASN A 129 -8.30 -12.42 11.85
C ASN A 129 -7.55 -13.63 12.45
N ASP A 130 -7.06 -14.56 11.61
CA ASP A 130 -6.33 -15.76 12.02
C ASP A 130 -4.93 -15.83 11.39
N THR A 131 -4.29 -14.67 11.22
CA THR A 131 -2.99 -14.60 10.55
C THR A 131 -1.87 -15.11 11.44
N TYR A 132 -1.22 -16.19 11.01
CA TYR A 132 0.09 -16.58 11.52
C TYR A 132 1.16 -15.98 10.61
N PRO A 133 2.24 -15.40 11.17
CA PRO A 133 3.35 -14.95 10.37
C PRO A 133 4.06 -16.18 9.78
N LEU A 134 4.33 -16.16 8.47
CA LEU A 134 5.13 -17.19 7.83
C LEU A 134 6.56 -17.16 8.41
N PRO A 135 7.11 -18.28 8.94
CA PRO A 135 8.46 -18.30 9.49
C PRO A 135 9.48 -17.76 8.47
N GLY A 136 10.18 -16.68 8.82
CA GLY A 136 11.14 -15.99 7.96
C GLY A 136 10.60 -14.79 7.18
N SER A 137 9.28 -14.63 6.99
CA SER A 137 8.71 -13.49 6.27
C SER A 137 8.96 -12.17 6.98
N ILE A 138 8.88 -12.15 8.31
CA ILE A 138 9.19 -10.96 9.12
C ILE A 138 10.63 -10.48 8.84
N LYS A 139 11.60 -11.39 8.76
CA LYS A 139 13.01 -11.03 8.51
C LYS A 139 13.19 -10.45 7.11
N LEU A 140 12.55 -11.07 6.11
CA LEU A 140 12.59 -10.61 4.72
C LEU A 140 11.95 -9.22 4.56
N ILE A 141 10.73 -9.06 5.07
CA ILE A 141 10.00 -7.79 4.99
C ILE A 141 10.72 -6.69 5.77
N ASN A 142 11.28 -6.99 6.94
CA ASN A 142 12.10 -6.03 7.67
C ASN A 142 13.35 -5.59 6.90
N LYS A 143 14.00 -6.50 6.14
CA LYS A 143 15.12 -6.12 5.26
C LYS A 143 14.65 -5.17 4.16
N PHE A 144 13.52 -5.47 3.52
CA PHE A 144 12.93 -4.61 2.51
C PHE A 144 12.54 -3.23 3.07
N HIS A 145 11.88 -3.17 4.23
CA HIS A 145 11.53 -1.90 4.89
C HIS A 145 12.77 -1.06 5.25
N ARG A 146 13.89 -1.70 5.58
CA ARG A 146 15.16 -1.02 5.87
C ARG A 146 15.85 -0.44 4.65
N LEU A 147 15.52 -0.90 3.43
CA LEU A 147 15.98 -0.25 2.22
C LEU A 147 15.41 1.17 2.15
N TYR A 148 14.15 1.36 2.55
CA TYR A 148 13.42 2.63 2.41
C TYR A 148 12.87 3.13 3.76
N PRO A 149 13.71 3.42 4.77
CA PRO A 149 13.26 3.69 6.12
C PRO A 149 12.44 4.99 6.25
N GLU A 150 12.65 5.95 5.33
CA GLU A 150 11.90 7.22 5.27
C GLU A 150 10.58 7.09 4.49
N ASN A 151 10.46 6.08 3.62
CA ASN A 151 9.27 5.88 2.78
C ASN A 151 8.39 4.72 3.23
N ILE A 152 8.81 3.88 4.17
CA ILE A 152 8.01 2.73 4.63
C ILE A 152 7.85 2.75 6.15
N ILE A 153 6.60 2.80 6.60
CA ILE A 153 6.21 2.56 7.99
C ILE A 153 5.70 1.13 8.10
N SER A 154 6.48 0.28 8.77
CA SER A 154 6.11 -1.11 9.04
C SER A 154 4.98 -1.20 10.07
N VAL A 155 3.96 -1.98 9.76
CA VAL A 155 2.80 -2.23 10.62
C VAL A 155 2.67 -3.73 10.90
N PRO A 156 2.80 -4.19 12.15
CA PRO A 156 2.44 -5.56 12.51
C PRO A 156 0.98 -5.85 12.19
N ILE A 157 0.71 -6.93 11.45
CA ILE A 157 -0.65 -7.34 11.06
C ILE A 157 -1.16 -8.51 11.91
N SER A 158 -0.29 -9.44 12.30
CA SER A 158 -0.65 -10.60 13.10
C SER A 158 -0.70 -10.29 14.60
N THR A 159 -1.86 -10.50 15.21
CA THR A 159 -2.10 -10.37 16.65
C THR A 159 -1.22 -11.30 17.50
N LYS A 160 -0.64 -12.35 16.89
CA LYS A 160 0.23 -13.33 17.54
C LYS A 160 1.69 -12.86 17.65
N ARG A 161 2.05 -11.75 17.01
CA ARG A 161 3.38 -11.15 17.15
C ARG A 161 3.58 -10.61 18.57
N LYS A 162 4.74 -10.89 19.16
CA LYS A 162 5.12 -10.34 20.48
C LYS A 162 5.11 -8.82 20.51
N ASP A 163 5.44 -8.19 19.39
CA ASP A 163 5.48 -6.74 19.21
C ASP A 163 4.21 -6.17 18.55
N TYR A 164 3.10 -6.91 18.50
CA TYR A 164 1.88 -6.46 17.82
C TYR A 164 1.40 -5.08 18.33
N HIS A 165 1.17 -4.93 19.64
CA HIS A 165 0.70 -3.67 20.20
C HIS A 165 1.75 -2.55 20.15
N SER A 166 2.98 -2.84 20.57
CA SER A 166 4.06 -1.85 20.60
C SER A 166 4.47 -1.38 19.21
N GLY A 167 4.55 -2.29 18.24
CA GLY A 167 4.87 -1.98 16.85
C GLY A 167 3.77 -1.19 16.15
N ARG A 168 2.49 -1.47 16.42
CA ARG A 168 1.38 -0.65 15.89
C ARG A 168 1.33 0.74 16.52
N PHE A 169 1.60 0.86 17.83
CA PHE A 169 1.74 2.16 18.49
C PHE A 169 2.88 2.98 17.86
N LEU A 170 4.04 2.35 17.61
CA LEU A 170 5.17 2.98 16.94
C LEU A 170 4.80 3.40 15.51
N ALA A 171 4.08 2.57 14.77
CA ALA A 171 3.63 2.87 13.41
C ALA A 171 2.73 4.11 13.40
N ILE A 172 1.71 4.16 14.27
CA ILE A 172 0.83 5.34 14.41
C ILE A 172 1.64 6.59 14.75
N ARG A 173 2.58 6.49 15.70
CA ARG A 173 3.45 7.62 16.06
C ARG A 173 4.27 8.12 14.87
N LYS A 174 4.90 7.21 14.11
CA LYS A 174 5.67 7.55 12.90
C LYS A 174 4.79 8.20 11.84
N THR A 175 3.58 7.67 11.62
CA THR A 175 2.61 8.24 10.69
C THR A 175 2.26 9.67 11.07
N MET A 176 1.99 9.92 12.35
CA MET A 176 1.64 11.27 12.82
C MET A 176 2.80 12.25 12.70
N ILE A 177 4.04 11.81 12.92
CA ILE A 177 5.23 12.64 12.68
C ILE A 177 5.35 12.95 11.19
N ALA A 178 5.25 11.95 10.31
CA ALA A 178 5.33 12.14 8.87
C ALA A 178 4.28 13.15 8.37
N LEU A 179 3.01 12.98 8.76
CA LEU A 179 1.94 13.88 8.36
C LEU A 179 2.15 15.32 8.88
N LYS A 180 2.61 15.49 10.12
CA LYS A 180 2.93 16.83 10.67
C LYS A 180 4.11 17.50 9.98
N ASN A 181 5.06 16.72 9.48
CA ASN A 181 6.20 17.21 8.71
C ASN A 181 5.85 17.58 7.27
N GLY A 182 4.58 17.49 6.87
CA GLY A 182 4.18 17.79 5.50
C GLY A 182 4.20 16.59 4.56
N ASN A 183 4.48 15.37 5.03
CA ASN A 183 4.58 14.20 4.16
C ASN A 183 3.21 13.67 3.76
N MET A 184 3.18 12.97 2.62
CA MET A 184 2.03 12.17 2.21
C MET A 184 2.16 10.79 2.83
N VAL A 185 1.12 10.34 3.53
CA VAL A 185 1.07 8.97 4.05
C VAL A 185 -0.04 8.21 3.36
N VAL A 186 0.27 7.04 2.80
CA VAL A 186 -0.63 6.26 1.95
C VAL A 186 -1.02 4.95 2.66
N VAL A 187 -2.32 4.64 2.69
CA VAL A 187 -2.88 3.43 3.32
C VAL A 187 -4.10 2.90 2.55
N SER A 188 -4.21 1.57 2.43
CA SER A 188 -5.43 0.91 1.96
C SER A 188 -6.34 0.60 3.17
N PRO A 189 -7.52 1.22 3.31
CA PRO A 189 -8.41 0.94 4.44
C PRO A 189 -9.04 -0.45 4.40
N GLU A 190 -9.16 -1.07 3.23
CA GLU A 190 -9.65 -2.44 3.06
C GLU A 190 -8.60 -3.53 3.28
N GLY A 191 -7.32 -3.15 3.37
CA GLY A 191 -6.23 -4.12 3.32
C GLY A 191 -6.07 -4.70 1.93
N HIS A 192 -6.00 -6.02 1.82
CA HIS A 192 -5.85 -6.74 0.55
C HIS A 192 -6.92 -7.84 0.44
N VAL A 193 -7.98 -7.55 -0.31
CA VAL A 193 -8.97 -8.56 -0.75
C VAL A 193 -9.20 -8.36 -2.24
N GLU A 194 -8.42 -9.05 -3.07
CA GLU A 194 -8.54 -8.93 -4.52
C GLU A 194 -9.83 -9.60 -5.03
N LYS A 195 -10.80 -8.80 -5.45
CA LYS A 195 -12.02 -9.24 -6.14
C LYS A 195 -12.24 -8.38 -7.39
N ASP A 196 -11.70 -8.80 -8.53
CA ASP A 196 -11.94 -8.18 -9.84
C ASP A 196 -11.78 -6.64 -9.90
N ASN A 197 -10.80 -6.09 -9.17
CA ASN A 197 -10.55 -4.64 -9.01
C ASN A 197 -11.68 -3.81 -8.39
N VAL A 198 -12.73 -4.45 -7.86
CA VAL A 198 -13.79 -3.75 -7.12
C VAL A 198 -13.36 -3.48 -5.68
N ILE A 199 -13.96 -2.46 -5.06
CA ILE A 199 -13.81 -2.23 -3.63
C ILE A 199 -14.25 -3.47 -2.84
N SER A 200 -13.45 -3.84 -1.85
CA SER A 200 -13.65 -5.02 -1.02
C SER A 200 -14.89 -4.91 -0.13
N PRO A 201 -15.50 -6.04 0.29
CA PRO A 201 -16.66 -6.05 1.19
C PRO A 201 -16.43 -5.37 2.56
N ILE A 202 -17.48 -4.87 3.23
CA ILE A 202 -17.37 -4.05 4.48
C ILE A 202 -16.63 -4.80 5.58
N ASP A 203 -16.85 -6.11 5.70
CA ASP A 203 -16.24 -6.96 6.72
C ASP A 203 -14.71 -7.10 6.58
N THR A 204 -14.15 -6.64 5.46
CA THR A 204 -12.70 -6.58 5.22
C THR A 204 -12.07 -5.28 5.70
N LEU A 205 -12.88 -4.25 5.97
CA LEU A 205 -12.40 -2.90 6.28
C LEU A 205 -11.71 -2.85 7.65
N HIS A 206 -10.63 -2.08 7.71
CA HIS A 206 -9.81 -1.94 8.90
C HIS A 206 -10.20 -0.71 9.72
N SER A 207 -10.85 -0.95 10.85
CA SER A 207 -11.13 0.07 11.87
C SER A 207 -9.87 0.78 12.40
N GLY A 208 -8.71 0.15 12.29
CA GLY A 208 -7.41 0.80 12.53
C GLY A 208 -7.16 2.00 11.60
N SER A 209 -7.51 1.87 10.32
CA SER A 209 -7.40 2.94 9.33
C SER A 209 -8.45 4.04 9.58
N GLY A 210 -9.67 3.67 10.02
CA GLY A 210 -10.67 4.62 10.50
C GLY A 210 -10.22 5.41 11.73
N GLY A 211 -9.60 4.74 12.71
CA GLY A 211 -9.00 5.42 13.86
C GLY A 211 -7.87 6.38 13.47
N LEU A 212 -7.04 5.99 12.50
CA LEU A 212 -5.97 6.83 11.98
C LEU A 212 -6.50 8.09 11.27
N SER A 213 -7.56 7.97 10.49
CA SER A 213 -8.16 9.10 9.78
C SER A 213 -8.86 10.09 10.71
N ILE A 214 -9.51 9.61 11.78
CA ILE A 214 -10.03 10.45 12.86
C ILE A 214 -8.89 11.24 13.52
N MET A 215 -7.78 10.58 13.87
CA MET A 215 -6.62 11.23 14.47
C MET A 215 -6.01 12.29 13.55
N ALA A 216 -5.84 11.99 12.27
CA ALA A 216 -5.36 12.96 11.28
C ALA A 216 -6.29 14.17 11.19
N SER A 217 -7.60 13.94 11.09
CA SER A 217 -8.61 14.99 10.95
C SER A 217 -8.65 15.92 12.16
N ASN A 218 -8.54 15.37 13.38
CA ASN A 218 -8.46 16.14 14.62
C ASN A 218 -7.21 17.03 14.72
N LEU A 219 -6.15 16.71 13.97
CA LEU A 219 -4.92 17.50 13.88
C LEU A 219 -4.95 18.51 12.72
N GLY A 220 -6.07 18.66 12.02
CA GLY A 220 -6.18 19.51 10.84
C GLY A 220 -5.44 18.95 9.62
N ILE A 221 -5.10 17.67 9.63
CA ILE A 221 -4.51 16.97 8.47
C ILE A 221 -5.65 16.36 7.66
N PRO A 222 -5.82 16.75 6.39
CA PRO A 222 -6.90 16.23 5.57
C PRO A 222 -6.63 14.80 5.09
N VAL A 223 -7.72 14.09 4.83
CA VAL A 223 -7.73 12.81 4.13
C VAL A 223 -8.00 13.05 2.66
N VAL A 224 -7.29 12.36 1.78
CA VAL A 224 -7.45 12.46 0.32
C VAL A 224 -7.83 11.09 -0.25
N PRO A 225 -9.04 10.94 -0.82
CA PRO A 225 -9.46 9.68 -1.41
C PRO A 225 -8.85 9.51 -2.81
N VAL A 226 -8.34 8.32 -3.09
CA VAL A 226 -7.74 7.97 -4.39
C VAL A 226 -8.36 6.67 -4.89
N GLY A 227 -8.96 6.72 -6.08
CA GLY A 227 -9.47 5.55 -6.78
C GLY A 227 -8.44 5.03 -7.78
N ILE A 228 -8.20 3.72 -7.78
CA ILE A 228 -7.28 3.03 -8.69
C ILE A 228 -8.03 1.89 -9.38
N TRP A 229 -8.04 1.87 -10.72
CA TRP A 229 -8.68 0.80 -11.48
C TRP A 229 -8.07 0.66 -12.89
N GLU A 230 -8.51 -0.36 -13.60
CA GLU A 230 -8.19 -0.61 -15.00
C GLU A 230 -9.48 -0.98 -15.73
N MET A 231 -9.77 -0.35 -16.87
CA MET A 231 -11.05 -0.54 -17.56
C MET A 231 -11.19 -1.93 -18.18
N HIS A 232 -10.13 -2.39 -18.85
CA HIS A 232 -9.98 -3.74 -19.39
C HIS A 232 -8.57 -4.27 -19.09
N LYS A 233 -8.44 -5.58 -18.88
CA LYS A 233 -7.17 -6.21 -18.53
C LYS A 233 -6.07 -5.92 -19.57
N GLY A 234 -4.95 -5.36 -19.12
CA GLY A 234 -3.80 -4.99 -19.94
C GLY A 234 -3.84 -3.56 -20.48
N GLU A 235 -4.80 -2.75 -20.05
CA GLU A 235 -4.90 -1.33 -20.39
C GLU A 235 -4.14 -0.44 -19.40
N GLN A 236 -4.21 0.87 -19.64
CA GLN A 236 -3.67 1.87 -18.73
C GLN A 236 -4.39 1.84 -17.37
N ALA A 237 -3.61 1.80 -16.29
CA ALA A 237 -4.15 2.02 -14.95
C ALA A 237 -4.65 3.47 -14.84
N ASN A 238 -5.79 3.66 -14.20
CA ASN A 238 -6.37 4.97 -13.94
C ASN A 238 -6.27 5.28 -12.45
N VAL A 239 -5.86 6.50 -12.13
CA VAL A 239 -5.75 7.02 -10.77
C VAL A 239 -6.49 8.35 -10.70
N ASN A 240 -7.60 8.37 -9.96
CA ASN A 240 -8.34 9.62 -9.71
C ASN A 240 -8.18 10.03 -8.26
N ILE A 241 -7.66 11.24 -8.06
CA ILE A 241 -7.48 11.86 -6.75
C ILE A 241 -8.67 12.78 -6.48
N GLY A 242 -9.45 12.45 -5.47
CA GLY A 242 -10.61 13.25 -5.05
C GLY A 242 -10.25 14.45 -4.19
N LYS A 243 -11.27 15.25 -3.90
CA LYS A 243 -11.13 16.42 -3.04
C LYS A 243 -10.79 16.00 -1.60
N PRO A 244 -9.88 16.73 -0.92
CA PRO A 244 -9.57 16.47 0.48
C PRO A 244 -10.81 16.66 1.38
N PHE A 245 -10.90 15.88 2.45
CA PHE A 245 -11.95 15.97 3.45
C PHE A 245 -11.43 15.70 4.85
N PHE A 246 -12.26 16.00 5.85
CA PHE A 246 -12.01 15.71 7.25
C PHE A 246 -13.08 14.74 7.75
N VAL A 247 -12.64 13.65 8.38
CA VAL A 247 -13.54 12.68 9.04
C VAL A 247 -14.16 13.35 10.25
N LYS A 248 -15.49 13.31 10.34
CA LYS A 248 -16.26 13.96 11.41
C LYS A 248 -16.74 13.01 12.49
N THR A 249 -16.92 11.74 12.15
CA THR A 249 -17.35 10.74 13.13
C THR A 249 -16.24 10.46 14.15
N LYS A 250 -16.64 9.98 15.33
CA LYS A 250 -15.74 9.46 16.36
C LYS A 250 -15.69 7.93 16.38
N ASP A 251 -16.60 7.29 15.65
CA ASP A 251 -16.66 5.84 15.52
C ASP A 251 -15.70 5.38 14.42
N LYS A 252 -14.90 4.35 14.72
CA LYS A 252 -13.84 3.88 13.81
C LYS A 252 -14.40 3.10 12.62
N GLU A 253 -15.50 2.39 12.81
CA GLU A 253 -16.14 1.61 11.76
C GLU A 253 -16.90 2.54 10.80
N GLU A 254 -17.62 3.52 11.34
CA GLU A 254 -18.22 4.58 10.52
C GLU A 254 -17.14 5.35 9.74
N ALA A 255 -16.01 5.65 10.38
CA ALA A 255 -14.91 6.35 9.73
C ALA A 255 -14.37 5.55 8.54
N VAL A 256 -14.10 4.24 8.70
CA VAL A 256 -13.56 3.43 7.60
C VAL A 256 -14.57 3.27 6.46
N CYS A 257 -15.86 3.18 6.77
CA CYS A 257 -16.93 3.22 5.77
C CYS A 257 -16.98 4.56 5.03
N GLU A 258 -16.83 5.70 5.73
CA GLU A 258 -16.73 7.02 5.10
C GLU A 258 -15.51 7.08 4.16
N LEU A 259 -14.35 6.56 4.58
CA LEU A 259 -13.15 6.53 3.73
C LEU A 259 -13.41 5.80 2.40
N MET A 260 -13.98 4.61 2.47
CA MET A 260 -14.20 3.79 1.28
C MET A 260 -15.35 4.31 0.41
N TYR A 261 -16.38 4.89 1.02
CA TYR A 261 -17.39 5.62 0.28
C TYR A 261 -16.77 6.77 -0.52
N ARG A 262 -15.86 7.55 0.07
CA ARG A 262 -15.17 8.65 -0.63
C ARG A 262 -14.28 8.15 -1.77
N VAL A 263 -13.61 7.02 -1.59
CA VAL A 263 -12.83 6.34 -2.65
C VAL A 263 -13.77 5.88 -3.78
N SER A 264 -14.94 5.32 -3.46
CA SER A 264 -15.89 4.87 -4.49
C SER A 264 -16.41 6.01 -5.36
N GLN A 265 -16.58 7.21 -4.79
CA GLN A 265 -17.06 8.39 -5.53
C GLN A 265 -16.07 8.89 -6.59
N VAL A 266 -14.78 8.55 -6.50
CA VAL A 266 -13.77 8.92 -7.51
C VAL A 266 -13.52 7.80 -8.53
N MET A 267 -14.25 6.70 -8.42
CA MET A 267 -14.17 5.54 -9.29
C MET A 267 -15.42 5.41 -10.18
N PRO A 268 -15.29 4.76 -11.36
CA PRO A 268 -16.44 4.33 -12.15
C PRO A 268 -17.35 3.39 -11.35
N GLU A 269 -18.65 3.46 -11.64
CA GLU A 269 -19.70 2.73 -10.91
C GLU A 269 -19.40 1.23 -10.77
N LYS A 270 -19.02 0.57 -11.87
CA LYS A 270 -18.68 -0.86 -11.92
C LYS A 270 -17.54 -1.32 -10.98
N PHE A 271 -16.78 -0.40 -10.40
CA PHE A 271 -15.69 -0.70 -9.47
C PHE A 271 -15.99 -0.31 -8.03
N ARG A 272 -17.17 0.24 -7.75
CA ARG A 272 -17.55 0.73 -6.41
C ARG A 272 -17.92 -0.39 -5.45
N GLY A 273 -18.15 -1.61 -5.95
CA GLY A 273 -18.52 -2.75 -5.14
C GLY A 273 -19.80 -2.47 -4.35
N GLN A 274 -19.78 -2.68 -3.05
CA GLN A 274 -20.95 -2.45 -2.18
C GLN A 274 -21.35 -0.97 -1.99
N PHE A 275 -20.57 -0.02 -2.54
CA PHE A 275 -20.88 1.40 -2.51
C PHE A 275 -21.51 1.89 -3.83
N GLU A 276 -21.95 0.95 -4.68
CA GLU A 276 -22.93 1.22 -5.74
C GLU A 276 -24.23 1.71 -5.08
N TRP A 277 -24.79 2.83 -5.55
CA TRP A 277 -26.11 3.29 -5.13
C TRP A 277 -27.10 2.99 -6.25
N GLU A 278 -28.28 2.48 -5.87
CA GLU A 278 -29.53 2.59 -6.63
C GLU A 278 -30.00 4.04 -6.73
#